data_AF-A0A0R1EX00-F1
#
_entry.id   AF-A0A0R1EX00-F1
#
_cell.length_a   1.000
_cell.length_b   1.000
_cell.length_c   1.000
_cell.angle_alpha   90.00
_cell.angle_beta   90.00
_cell.angle_gamma   90.00
#
_symmetry.space_group_name_H-M   'P 1'
#
loop_
_entity.id
_entity.type
_entity.pdbx_description
1 polymer ?
#
loop_
_entity_poly.entity_id
_entity_poly.type
_entity_poly.pdbx_seq_one_letter_code
_entity_poly.pdbx_strand_id
1 'polypeptide(L)'
;MQAAFIFDSPMIAKLPAETVVYLPGTRDHTVQVAGHEVHYIKVPGYVKFGDHLINFFVRKLLKITNVPEYLNMLSFVYFSHMAAFYLLQNDYEHLLFASDELKQKVLLQTKQAAYTARATVIA
;
A
#
# COMPACT_ATOMS: atom_id res chain seq x y z
N MET A 1 12.57 15.12 0.23
CA MET A 1 12.26 13.87 -0.52
C MET A 1 10.86 13.37 -0.15
N GLN A 2 10.05 12.95 -1.13
CA GLN A 2 8.64 12.55 -0.93
C GLN A 2 8.46 11.04 -1.11
N ALA A 3 7.52 10.45 -0.37
CA ALA A 3 7.12 9.06 -0.55
C ALA A 3 5.63 8.94 -0.87
N ALA A 4 5.28 8.11 -1.84
CA ALA A 4 3.91 7.74 -2.16
C ALA A 4 3.67 6.24 -1.92
N PHE A 5 2.68 5.90 -1.10
CA PHE A 5 2.26 4.51 -0.87
C PHE A 5 0.93 4.24 -1.57
N ILE A 6 0.93 3.27 -2.47
CA ILE A 6 -0.18 3.01 -3.38
C ILE A 6 -0.43 1.50 -3.45
N PHE A 7 -1.67 1.04 -3.23
CA PHE A 7 -1.99 -0.40 -3.23
C PHE A 7 -2.69 -0.87 -4.53
N ASP A 8 -3.48 -0.01 -5.16
CA ASP A 8 -4.36 -0.38 -6.27
C ASP A 8 -4.70 0.77 -7.24
N SER A 9 -4.19 1.98 -7.01
CA SER A 9 -4.52 3.17 -7.81
C SER A 9 -3.43 3.52 -8.83
N PRO A 10 -3.72 3.70 -10.13
CA PRO A 10 -2.71 4.02 -11.16
C PRO A 10 -2.27 5.51 -11.14
N MET A 11 -2.27 6.18 -9.98
CA MET A 11 -2.05 7.63 -9.86
C MET A 11 -0.58 8.08 -9.94
N ILE A 12 0.32 7.22 -10.40
CA ILE A 12 1.76 7.50 -10.47
C ILE A 12 2.05 8.75 -11.32
N ALA A 13 1.35 8.92 -12.45
CA ALA A 13 1.56 10.04 -13.36
C ALA A 13 1.12 11.41 -12.82
N LYS A 14 0.39 11.45 -11.69
CA LYS A 14 -0.06 12.69 -11.03
C LYS A 14 0.81 13.06 -9.83
N LEU A 15 1.86 12.29 -9.54
CA LEU A 15 2.70 12.52 -8.39
C LEU A 15 3.65 13.70 -8.62
N PRO A 16 4.00 14.45 -7.56
CA PRO A 16 5.03 15.46 -7.63
C PRO A 16 6.38 14.87 -8.08
N ALA A 17 7.20 15.65 -8.78
CA ALA A 17 8.56 15.26 -9.12
C ALA A 17 9.36 14.84 -7.85
N GLU A 18 10.32 13.94 -8.02
CA GLU A 18 11.16 13.40 -6.93
C GLU A 18 10.39 12.65 -5.82
N THR A 19 9.27 12.04 -6.20
CA THR A 19 8.52 11.12 -5.33
C THR A 19 8.99 9.69 -5.54
N VAL A 20 9.35 9.03 -4.44
CA VAL A 20 9.61 7.59 -4.37
C VAL A 20 8.28 6.86 -4.16
N VAL A 21 7.96 5.88 -5.00
CA VAL A 21 6.64 5.22 -5.03
C VAL A 21 6.76 3.79 -4.54
N TYR A 22 5.92 3.39 -3.59
CA TYR A 22 5.81 2.04 -3.09
C TYR A 22 4.54 1.38 -3.59
N LEU A 23 4.68 0.23 -4.26
CA LEU A 23 3.58 -0.56 -4.84
C LEU A 23 3.64 -2.02 -4.41
N PRO A 24 2.52 -2.74 -4.28
CA PRO A 24 2.56 -4.19 -4.16
C PRO A 24 3.04 -4.83 -5.47
N GLY A 25 3.90 -5.84 -5.38
CA GLY A 25 4.46 -6.53 -6.54
C GLY A 25 4.56 -8.05 -6.36
N THR A 26 4.88 -8.74 -7.45
CA THR A 26 5.21 -10.18 -7.43
C THR A 26 6.68 -10.44 -7.07
N ARG A 27 7.53 -9.43 -7.23
CA ARG A 27 8.96 -9.46 -6.95
C ARG A 27 9.38 -8.16 -6.30
N ASP A 28 10.39 -8.25 -5.46
CA ASP A 28 11.05 -7.08 -4.90
C ASP A 28 12.03 -6.54 -5.93
N HIS A 29 11.76 -5.32 -6.41
CA HIS A 29 12.59 -4.64 -7.41
C HIS A 29 12.22 -3.16 -7.51
N THR A 30 13.17 -2.39 -8.03
CA THR A 30 13.00 -0.97 -8.32
C THR A 30 12.98 -0.74 -9.83
N VAL A 31 12.07 0.11 -10.32
CA VAL A 31 12.01 0.54 -11.72
C VAL A 31 11.72 2.03 -11.83
N GLN A 32 11.98 2.62 -12.99
CA GLN A 32 11.60 4.00 -13.30
C GLN A 32 10.28 4.01 -14.08
N VAL A 33 9.25 4.69 -13.56
CA VAL A 33 7.94 4.83 -14.23
C VAL A 33 7.52 6.29 -14.18
N ALA A 34 7.21 6.87 -15.35
CA ALA A 34 6.80 8.27 -15.48
C ALA A 34 7.75 9.28 -14.79
N GLY A 35 9.05 8.96 -14.70
CA GLY A 35 10.05 9.82 -14.04
C GLY A 35 10.17 9.63 -12.52
N HIS A 36 9.49 8.61 -11.96
CA HIS A 36 9.53 8.29 -10.54
C HIS A 36 10.21 6.94 -10.28
N GLU A 37 10.97 6.88 -9.19
CA GLU A 37 11.50 5.62 -8.66
C GLU A 37 10.37 4.83 -8.00
N VAL A 38 10.10 3.63 -8.51
CA VAL A 38 9.03 2.75 -8.02
C VAL A 38 9.65 1.51 -7.38
N HIS A 39 9.44 1.34 -6.08
CA HIS A 39 9.79 0.14 -5.32
C HIS A 39 8.58 -0.79 -5.22
N TYR A 40 8.72 -1.98 -5.78
CA TYR A 40 7.72 -3.02 -5.64
C TYR A 40 7.95 -3.84 -4.37
N ILE A 41 7.03 -3.74 -3.42
CA ILE A 41 7.01 -4.57 -2.22
C ILE A 41 6.45 -5.95 -2.59
N LYS A 42 7.29 -6.98 -2.51
CA LYS A 42 6.87 -8.35 -2.78
C LYS A 42 5.82 -8.80 -1.75
N VAL A 43 4.61 -9.09 -2.23
CA VAL A 43 3.59 -9.76 -1.42
C VAL A 43 3.81 -11.28 -1.49
N PRO A 44 4.09 -11.97 -0.37
CA PRO A 44 4.35 -13.40 -0.37
C PRO A 44 3.19 -14.23 -0.91
N GLY A 45 3.50 -15.36 -1.54
CA GLY A 45 2.49 -16.25 -2.14
C GLY A 45 1.48 -16.80 -1.12
N TYR A 46 1.91 -17.05 0.13
CA TYR A 46 1.01 -17.52 1.19
C TYR A 46 -0.03 -16.47 1.58
N VAL A 47 0.30 -15.17 1.49
CA VAL A 47 -0.64 -14.07 1.77
C VAL A 47 -1.73 -14.03 0.69
N LYS A 48 -1.31 -14.11 -0.59
CA LYS A 48 -2.24 -14.18 -1.73
C LYS A 48 -3.13 -15.42 -1.68
N PHE A 49 -2.56 -16.56 -1.27
CA PHE A 49 -3.32 -17.78 -1.07
C PHE A 49 -4.36 -17.64 0.06
N GLY A 50 -3.98 -16.98 1.17
CA GLY A 50 -4.92 -16.64 2.23
C GLY A 50 -6.07 -15.76 1.74
N ASP A 51 -5.79 -14.75 0.92
CA ASP A 51 -6.83 -13.92 0.29
C ASP A 51 -7.77 -14.78 -0.57
N HIS A 52 -7.24 -15.71 -1.36
CA HIS A 52 -8.07 -16.64 -2.13
C HIS A 52 -8.95 -17.53 -1.25
N LEU A 53 -8.43 -18.03 -0.13
CA LEU A 53 -9.21 -18.83 0.82
C LEU A 53 -10.34 -18.02 1.45
N ILE A 54 -10.05 -16.81 1.93
CA ILE A 54 -11.07 -15.93 2.53
C ILE A 54 -12.16 -15.62 1.51
N ASN A 55 -11.76 -15.22 0.29
CA ASN A 55 -12.71 -14.96 -0.80
C ASN A 55 -13.54 -16.19 -1.14
N PHE A 56 -12.93 -17.37 -1.16
CA PHE A 56 -13.65 -18.62 -1.37
C PHE A 56 -14.67 -18.87 -0.27
N PHE A 57 -14.29 -18.73 1.00
CA PHE A 57 -15.18 -18.87 2.15
C PHE A 57 -16.36 -17.90 2.09
N VAL A 58 -16.10 -16.61 1.88
CA VAL A 58 -17.14 -15.58 1.81
C VAL A 58 -18.10 -15.84 0.64
N ARG A 59 -17.57 -16.19 -0.54
CA ARG A 59 -18.39 -16.41 -1.73
C ARG A 59 -19.15 -17.74 -1.70
N LYS A 60 -18.54 -18.82 -1.18
CA LYS A 60 -19.12 -20.17 -1.22
C LYS A 60 -19.95 -20.52 0.00
N LEU A 61 -19.50 -20.14 1.19
CA LEU A 61 -20.22 -20.47 2.43
C LEU A 61 -21.21 -19.37 2.80
N LEU A 62 -20.77 -18.11 2.77
CA LEU A 62 -21.64 -16.97 3.12
C LEU A 62 -22.48 -16.47 1.95
N LYS A 63 -22.20 -16.94 0.72
CA LYS A 63 -22.89 -16.55 -0.53
C LYS A 63 -22.89 -15.05 -0.81
N ILE A 64 -21.93 -14.31 -0.24
CA ILE A 64 -21.80 -12.88 -0.47
C ILE A 64 -20.89 -12.70 -1.70
N THR A 65 -21.47 -12.26 -2.80
CA THR A 65 -20.80 -12.20 -4.11
C THR A 65 -20.09 -10.88 -4.39
N ASN A 66 -20.52 -9.79 -3.74
CA ASN A 66 -20.03 -8.43 -3.97
C ASN A 66 -19.38 -7.85 -2.71
N VAL A 67 -18.21 -8.38 -2.33
CA VAL A 67 -17.41 -7.76 -1.27
C VAL A 67 -16.01 -7.46 -1.78
N PRO A 68 -15.81 -6.31 -2.43
CA PRO A 68 -14.49 -5.91 -2.91
C PRO A 68 -13.48 -5.73 -1.77
N GLU A 69 -13.94 -5.42 -0.56
CA GLU A 69 -13.09 -5.26 0.63
C GLU A 69 -12.29 -6.53 0.99
N TYR A 70 -12.78 -7.72 0.64
CA TYR A 70 -12.10 -8.99 0.95
C TYR A 70 -11.20 -9.51 -0.18
N LEU A 71 -11.25 -8.90 -1.37
CA LEU A 71 -10.53 -9.44 -2.53
C LEU A 71 -9.02 -9.49 -2.32
N ASN A 72 -8.46 -8.58 -1.53
CA ASN A 72 -7.02 -8.50 -1.24
C ASN A 72 -6.73 -8.06 0.21
N MET A 73 -7.58 -8.41 1.16
CA MET A 73 -7.50 -7.89 2.53
C MET A 73 -6.17 -8.22 3.22
N LEU A 74 -5.71 -9.46 3.14
CA LEU A 74 -4.43 -9.87 3.73
C LEU A 74 -3.26 -9.24 2.99
N SER A 75 -3.33 -9.17 1.66
CA SER A 75 -2.33 -8.47 0.85
C SER A 75 -2.25 -6.99 1.22
N PHE A 76 -3.37 -6.35 1.50
CA PHE A 76 -3.46 -4.95 1.92
C PHE A 76 -2.88 -4.72 3.31
N VAL A 77 -3.23 -5.57 4.27
CA VAL A 77 -2.67 -5.52 5.63
C VAL A 77 -1.17 -5.74 5.60
N TYR A 78 -0.70 -6.75 4.85
CA TYR A 78 0.71 -7.03 4.67
C TYR A 78 1.45 -5.86 4.03
N PHE A 79 0.91 -5.29 2.96
CA PHE A 79 1.48 -4.13 2.30
C PHE A 79 1.56 -2.93 3.24
N SER A 80 0.50 -2.65 4.01
CA SER A 80 0.47 -1.59 5.01
C SER A 80 1.58 -1.77 6.06
N HIS A 81 1.83 -3.01 6.49
CA HIS A 81 2.93 -3.33 7.40
C HIS A 81 4.30 -3.02 6.80
N MET A 82 4.53 -3.43 5.55
CA MET A 82 5.80 -3.16 4.87
C MET A 82 5.98 -1.66 4.58
N ALA A 83 4.92 -0.96 4.19
CA ALA A 83 4.94 0.49 4.01
C ALA A 83 5.33 1.22 5.31
N ALA A 84 4.77 0.82 6.45
CA ALA A 84 5.16 1.36 7.75
C ALA A 84 6.62 1.05 8.09
N PHE A 85 7.09 -0.15 7.80
CA PHE A 85 8.49 -0.53 7.99
C PHE A 85 9.43 0.35 7.14
N TYR A 86 9.16 0.54 5.86
CA TYR A 86 9.95 1.41 4.98
C TYR A 86 9.88 2.88 5.42
N LEU A 87 8.72 3.34 5.88
CA LEU A 87 8.56 4.68 6.44
C LEU A 87 9.46 4.91 7.66
N LEU A 88 9.61 3.92 8.53
CA LEU A 88 10.44 4.03 9.74
C LEU A 88 11.95 3.97 9.44
N GLN A 89 12.34 3.46 8.27
CA GLN A 89 13.74 3.33 7.87
C GLN A 89 14.27 4.51 7.07
N ASN A 90 13.39 5.39 6.59
CA ASN A 90 13.74 6.49 5.70
C ASN A 90 13.10 7.79 6.20
N ASP A 91 13.83 8.90 6.08
CA ASP A 91 13.29 10.21 6.46
C ASP A 91 12.65 10.89 5.24
N TYR A 92 11.33 10.94 5.24
CA TYR A 92 10.55 11.62 4.19
C TYR A 92 9.91 12.89 4.75
N GLU A 93 9.95 13.94 3.94
CA GLU A 93 9.39 15.24 4.28
C GLU A 93 7.87 15.26 4.08
N HIS A 94 7.38 14.54 3.06
CA HIS A 94 5.98 14.45 2.71
C HIS A 94 5.59 13.01 2.39
N LEU A 95 4.43 12.60 2.93
CA LEU A 95 3.87 11.27 2.75
C LEU A 95 2.56 11.38 1.97
N LEU A 96 2.49 10.67 0.85
CA LEU A 96 1.33 10.61 -0.01
C LEU A 96 0.74 9.21 0.08
N PHE A 97 -0.57 9.11 0.28
CA PHE A 97 -1.28 7.85 0.38
C PHE A 97 -2.39 7.79 -0.67
N ALA A 98 -2.56 6.64 -1.33
CA ALA A 98 -3.62 6.45 -2.32
C ALA A 98 -5.04 6.47 -1.72
N SER A 99 -5.18 6.21 -0.41
CA SER A 99 -6.46 6.22 0.27
C SER A 99 -6.32 6.57 1.76
N ASP A 100 -7.42 7.06 2.36
CA ASP A 100 -7.48 7.30 3.80
C ASP A 100 -7.30 6.02 4.62
N GLU A 101 -7.82 4.88 4.14
CA GLU A 101 -7.67 3.60 4.84
C GLU A 101 -6.20 3.18 4.92
N LEU A 102 -5.46 3.29 3.80
CA LEU A 102 -4.03 2.95 3.76
C LEU A 102 -3.24 3.90 4.68
N LYS A 103 -3.52 5.20 4.61
CA LYS A 103 -2.92 6.20 5.51
C LYS A 103 -3.12 5.81 6.98
N GLN A 104 -4.36 5.51 7.37
CA GLN A 104 -4.68 5.15 8.75
C GLN A 104 -3.96 3.86 9.19
N LYS A 105 -3.98 2.80 8.36
CA LYS A 105 -3.33 1.54 8.71
C LYS A 105 -1.81 1.66 8.82
N VAL A 106 -1.17 2.43 7.95
CA VAL A 106 0.28 2.65 8.00
C VAL A 106 0.65 3.50 9.22
N LEU A 107 -0.04 4.62 9.45
CA LEU A 107 0.27 5.52 10.57
C LEU A 107 -0.03 4.90 11.94
N LEU A 108 -1.02 4.02 12.05
CA LEU A 108 -1.30 3.29 13.29
C LEU A 108 -0.09 2.48 13.76
N GLN A 109 0.71 1.97 12.82
CA GLN A 109 1.85 1.12 13.12
C GLN A 109 3.11 1.89 13.47
N THR A 110 3.23 3.13 13.02
CA THR A 110 4.44 3.94 13.19
C THR A 110 4.47 4.64 14.55
N LYS A 111 3.31 4.77 15.22
CA LYS A 111 3.13 5.38 16.55
C LYS A 111 3.72 6.79 16.69
N GLN A 112 4.04 7.48 15.60
CA GLN A 112 4.77 8.74 15.60
C GLN A 112 3.91 9.85 15.03
N ALA A 113 3.48 10.77 15.89
CA ALA A 113 2.54 11.84 15.58
C ALA A 113 3.05 12.82 14.49
N ALA A 114 4.37 12.93 14.32
CA ALA A 114 4.98 13.77 13.29
C ALA A 114 4.61 13.34 11.86
N TYR A 115 4.40 12.04 11.62
CA TYR A 115 4.00 11.54 10.30
C TYR A 115 2.57 11.95 9.93
N THR A 116 1.68 12.06 10.91
CA THR A 116 0.29 12.51 10.68
C THR A 116 0.24 13.93 10.11
N ALA A 117 1.11 14.83 10.59
CA ALA A 117 1.17 16.21 10.11
C ALA A 117 1.73 16.34 8.69
N ARG A 118 2.44 15.32 8.20
CA ARG A 118 3.10 15.29 6.87
C ARG A 118 2.37 14.38 5.88
N ALA A 119 1.27 13.73 6.30
CA ALA A 119 0.54 12.75 5.50
C ALA A 119 -0.65 13.38 4.77
N THR A 120 -0.74 13.14 3.47
CA THR A 120 -1.82 13.61 2.60
C THR A 120 -2.35 12.45 1.75
N VAL A 121 -3.65 12.46 1.45
CA VAL A 121 -4.26 11.50 0.52
C VAL A 121 -4.27 12.11 -0.87
N ILE A 122 -3.84 11.33 -1.86
CA ILE A 122 -3.79 11.74 -3.27
C ILE A 122 -5.24 11.82 -3.79
N ALA A 123 -5.62 12.98 -4.33
CA ALA A 123 -6.96 13.24 -4.89
C ALA A 123 -7.01 13.04 -6.41
#